data_AF-A0A5E4LUB9-F1
#
_entry.id   AF-A0A5E4LUB9-F1
#
_cell.length_a   1.000
_cell.length_b   1.000
_cell.length_c   1.000
_cell.angle_alpha   90.00
_cell.angle_beta   90.00
_cell.angle_gamma   90.00
#
_symmetry.space_group_name_H-M   'P 1'
#
loop_
_entity.id
_entity.type
_entity.pdbx_description
1 polymer ?
#
loop_
_entity_poly.entity_id
_entity_poly.type
_entity_poly.pdbx_seq_one_letter_code
_entity_poly.pdbx_strand_id
1 'polypeptide(L)'
;MAEKKESDKARIESDIRQLREFVASAEGQKQKKAHPSLFDMAERYCTDTEYHLKKGDLITAFGCINYAHGLLDSLKYGKKGD
;
A
#
# COMPACT_ATOMS: atom_id res chain seq x y z
N MET A 1 -26.64 2.43 0.80
CA MET A 1 -25.47 3.04 0.12
C MET A 1 -24.43 3.59 1.10
N ALA A 2 -24.83 4.28 2.17
CA ALA A 2 -23.90 4.78 3.20
C ALA A 2 -23.11 3.66 3.90
N GLU A 3 -23.78 2.57 4.27
CA GLU A 3 -23.15 1.40 4.91
C GLU A 3 -22.04 0.77 4.05
N LYS A 4 -22.26 0.69 2.73
CA LYS A 4 -21.25 0.18 1.79
C LYS A 4 -20.02 1.08 1.77
N LYS A 5 -20.21 2.41 1.76
CA LYS A 5 -19.09 3.37 1.76
C LYS A 5 -18.25 3.28 3.04
N GLU A 6 -18.87 3.06 4.20
CA GLU A 6 -18.11 2.88 5.44
C GLU A 6 -17.36 1.55 5.48
N SER A 7 -17.95 0.47 4.97
CA SER A 7 -17.24 -0.80 4.80
C SER A 7 -16.03 -0.67 3.86
N ASP A 8 -16.23 -0.03 2.70
CA ASP A 8 -15.16 0.20 1.70
C ASP A 8 -14.03 1.06 2.30
N LYS A 9 -14.38 2.10 3.08
CA LYS A 9 -13.41 2.95 3.79
C LYS A 9 -12.61 2.16 4.84
N ALA A 10 -13.29 1.38 5.67
CA ALA A 10 -12.64 0.56 6.70
C ALA A 10 -11.65 -0.45 6.09
N ARG A 11 -11.98 -1.00 4.92
CA ARG A 11 -11.07 -1.88 4.16
C ARG A 11 -9.79 -1.15 3.75
N ILE A 12 -9.90 0.04 3.16
CA ILE A 12 -8.75 0.86 2.73
C ILE A 12 -7.88 1.24 3.94
N GLU A 13 -8.49 1.64 5.06
CA GLU A 13 -7.75 1.94 6.29
C GLU A 13 -6.98 0.72 6.82
N SER A 14 -7.55 -0.48 6.68
CA SER A 14 -6.86 -1.72 7.00
C SER A 14 -5.66 -1.96 6.09
N ASP A 15 -5.80 -1.74 4.78
CA ASP A 15 -4.70 -1.93 3.83
C ASP A 15 -3.54 -0.94 4.08
N ILE A 16 -3.85 0.31 4.47
CA ILE A 16 -2.84 1.29 4.90
C ILE A 16 -2.07 0.79 6.12
N ARG A 17 -2.77 0.27 7.14
CA ARG A 17 -2.13 -0.27 8.36
C ARG A 17 -1.20 -1.44 8.02
N GLN A 18 -1.68 -2.39 7.22
CA GLN A 18 -0.89 -3.56 6.81
C GLN A 18 0.37 -3.17 6.03
N LEU A 19 0.27 -2.20 5.12
CA LEU A 19 1.44 -1.69 4.40
C LEU A 19 2.47 -1.07 5.35
N ARG A 20 2.02 -0.22 6.28
CA ARG A 20 2.88 0.45 7.27
C ARG A 20 3.56 -0.55 8.20
N GLU A 21 2.82 -1.54 8.68
CA GLU A 21 3.35 -2.62 9.51
C GLU A 21 4.42 -3.41 8.76
N PHE A 22 4.18 -3.75 7.49
CA PHE A 22 5.19 -4.42 6.67
C PHE A 22 6.43 -3.54 6.50
N VAL A 23 6.29 -2.28 6.11
CA VAL A 23 7.40 -1.34 5.94
C VAL A 23 8.21 -1.20 7.24
N ALA A 24 7.56 -1.15 8.40
CA ALA A 24 8.22 -1.03 9.70
C ALA A 24 8.84 -2.36 10.21
N SER A 25 8.41 -3.50 9.69
CA SER A 25 8.91 -4.82 10.10
C SER A 25 10.39 -5.02 9.74
N ALA A 26 11.07 -5.95 10.42
CA ALA A 26 12.46 -6.27 10.13
C ALA A 26 12.67 -6.74 8.68
N GLU A 27 11.73 -7.52 8.12
CA GLU A 27 11.79 -7.96 6.73
C GLU A 27 11.57 -6.78 5.77
N GLY A 28 10.57 -5.92 6.04
CA GLY A 28 10.36 -4.71 5.23
C GLY A 28 11.57 -3.79 5.23
N GLN A 29 12.21 -3.57 6.37
CA GLN A 29 13.44 -2.78 6.47
C GLN A 29 14.62 -3.40 5.71
N LYS A 30 14.74 -4.74 5.73
CA LYS A 30 15.74 -5.45 4.93
C LYS A 30 15.50 -5.26 3.44
N GLN A 31 14.26 -5.42 2.98
CA GLN A 31 13.87 -5.23 1.59
C GLN A 31 14.02 -3.77 1.15
N LYS A 32 13.69 -2.79 2.01
CA LYS A 32 13.88 -1.36 1.77
C LYS A 32 15.33 -0.99 1.51
N LYS A 33 16.27 -1.60 2.23
CA LYS A 33 17.71 -1.41 1.98
C LYS A 33 18.15 -1.96 0.62
N ALA A 34 17.57 -3.07 0.16
CA ALA A 34 17.88 -3.67 -1.13
C ALA A 34 17.17 -2.96 -2.30
N HIS A 35 15.97 -2.43 -2.08
CA HIS A 35 15.10 -1.86 -3.10
C HIS A 35 14.50 -0.50 -2.67
N PRO A 36 15.34 0.52 -2.39
CA PRO A 36 14.90 1.78 -1.79
C PRO A 36 13.90 2.56 -2.66
N SER A 37 14.08 2.56 -3.98
CA SER A 37 13.18 3.26 -4.92
C SER A 37 11.77 2.64 -4.96
N LEU A 38 11.67 1.33 -4.77
CA LEU A 38 10.38 0.63 -4.76
C LEU A 38 9.60 0.96 -3.48
N PHE A 39 10.29 1.02 -2.34
CA PHE A 39 9.70 1.43 -1.07
C PHE A 39 9.32 2.91 -1.06
N ASP A 40 10.14 3.80 -1.61
CA ASP A 40 9.79 5.21 -1.78
C ASP A 40 8.49 5.36 -2.59
N MET A 41 8.37 4.64 -3.70
CA MET A 41 7.16 4.66 -4.51
C MET A 41 5.95 4.13 -3.75
N ALA A 42 6.08 3.00 -3.04
CA ALA A 42 4.99 2.45 -2.23
C ALA A 42 4.54 3.42 -1.12
N GLU A 43 5.46 4.12 -0.47
CA GLU A 43 5.17 5.13 0.56
C GLU A 43 4.45 6.37 -0.03
N ARG A 44 4.84 6.80 -1.25
CA ARG A 44 4.16 7.88 -1.98
C ARG A 44 2.73 7.50 -2.34
N TYR A 45 2.51 6.30 -2.87
CA TYR A 45 1.15 5.83 -3.17
C TYR A 45 0.30 5.65 -1.91
N CYS A 46 0.90 5.24 -0.78
CA CYS A 46 0.21 5.22 0.51
C CYS A 46 -0.22 6.62 0.98
N THR A 47 0.64 7.63 0.75
CA THR A 47 0.32 9.04 1.01
C THR A 47 -0.84 9.52 0.12
N ASP A 48 -0.83 9.15 -1.16
CA ASP A 48 -1.91 9.45 -2.10
C ASP A 48 -3.23 8.78 -1.67
N THR A 49 -3.18 7.54 -1.20
CA THR A 49 -4.36 6.85 -0.62
C THR A 49 -4.98 7.69 0.50
N GLU A 50 -4.18 8.16 1.46
CA GLU A 50 -4.69 8.98 2.57
C GLU A 50 -5.31 10.29 2.08
N TYR A 51 -4.71 10.92 1.06
CA TYR A 51 -5.23 12.13 0.45
C TYR A 51 -6.60 11.92 -0.19
N HIS A 52 -6.75 10.88 -1.01
CA HIS A 52 -8.02 10.56 -1.69
C HIS A 52 -9.08 10.07 -0.69
N LEU A 53 -8.68 9.31 0.33
CA LEU A 53 -9.57 8.84 1.40
C LEU A 53 -10.19 10.01 2.17
N LYS A 54 -9.38 11.02 2.54
CA LYS A 54 -9.86 12.25 3.20
C LYS A 54 -10.85 13.03 2.35
N LYS A 55 -10.75 12.96 1.03
CA LYS A 55 -11.68 13.59 0.09
C LYS A 55 -12.95 12.78 -0.17
N GLY A 56 -13.04 11.55 0.35
CA GLY A 56 -14.14 10.62 0.07
C GLY A 56 -14.07 9.97 -1.32
N ASP A 57 -12.94 10.11 -2.03
CA ASP A 57 -12.67 9.43 -3.30
C ASP A 57 -12.15 8.01 -3.06
N LEU A 58 -13.09 7.11 -2.72
CA LEU A 58 -12.77 5.74 -2.34
C LEU A 58 -12.21 4.90 -3.50
N ILE A 59 -12.59 5.21 -4.75
CA ILE A 59 -12.12 4.46 -5.93
C ILE A 59 -10.63 4.75 -6.15
N THR A 60 -10.23 6.02 -6.17
CA THR A 60 -8.83 6.38 -6.35
C THR A 60 -8.00 5.95 -5.15
N ALA A 61 -8.49 6.13 -3.93
CA ALA A 61 -7.80 5.69 -2.72
C ALA A 61 -7.53 4.17 -2.75
N PHE A 62 -8.53 3.37 -3.14
CA PHE A 62 -8.39 1.93 -3.29
C PHE A 62 -7.39 1.56 -4.39
N GLY A 63 -7.40 2.26 -5.53
CA GLY A 63 -6.41 2.08 -6.59
C GLY A 63 -4.98 2.34 -6.12
N CYS A 64 -4.75 3.45 -5.41
CA CYS A 64 -3.44 3.82 -4.89
C CYS A 64 -2.89 2.78 -3.91
N ILE A 65 -3.71 2.28 -2.97
CA ILE A 65 -3.21 1.35 -1.95
C ILE A 65 -2.91 -0.03 -2.53
N ASN A 66 -3.72 -0.48 -3.50
CA ASN A 66 -3.44 -1.73 -4.22
C ASN A 66 -2.16 -1.63 -5.05
N TYR A 67 -1.89 -0.47 -5.66
CA TYR A 67 -0.64 -0.25 -6.38
C TYR A 67 0.56 -0.29 -5.42
N ALA A 68 0.47 0.35 -4.26
CA ALA A 68 1.51 0.28 -3.23
C ALA A 68 1.81 -1.17 -2.78
N HIS A 69 0.77 -1.97 -2.51
CA HIS A 69 0.93 -3.38 -2.18
C HIS A 69 1.53 -4.18 -3.35
N GLY A 70 1.04 -3.97 -4.57
CA GLY A 70 1.55 -4.64 -5.77
C GLY A 70 3.03 -4.37 -6.04
N LEU A 71 3.51 -3.15 -5.78
CA LEU A 71 4.93 -2.81 -5.85
C LEU A 71 5.73 -3.69 -4.87
N LEU A 72 5.34 -3.76 -3.59
CA LEU A 72 6.09 -4.52 -2.59
C LEU A 72 5.96 -6.03 -2.77
N ASP A 73 4.79 -6.52 -3.20
CA ASP A 73 4.57 -7.94 -3.50
C ASP A 73 5.39 -8.41 -4.71
N SER A 74 5.73 -7.53 -5.65
CA SER A 74 6.61 -7.88 -6.78
C SER A 74 7.98 -8.42 -6.32
N LEU A 75 8.45 -8.01 -5.13
CA LEU A 75 9.70 -8.51 -4.55
C LEU A 75 9.63 -9.99 -4.18
N LYS A 76 8.44 -10.52 -3.87
CA LYS A 76 8.25 -11.94 -3.53
C LYS A 76 8.36 -12.84 -4.75
N TYR A 77 7.99 -12.33 -5.92
CA TYR A 77 7.90 -13.11 -7.16
C TYR A 77 8.99 -12.77 -8.19
N GLY A 78 9.77 -11.71 -7.97
CA GLY A 78 10.89 -11.31 -8.82
C GLY A 78 12.10 -12.26 -8.79
N LYS A 79 12.05 -13.35 -8.00
CA LYS A 79 13.08 -14.41 -7.96
C LYS A 79 12.59 -15.69 -8.65
N LYS A 80 12.54 -15.68 -9.96
CA LYS A 80 12.58 -16.90 -10.79
C LYS A 80 13.37 -16.58 -12.06
N GLY A 81 14.68 -16.67 -11.95
CA GLY A 81 15.62 -16.36 -13.02
C GLY A 81 17.06 -16.58 -12.57
N ASP A 82 17.33 -17.79 -12.06
CA ASP A 82 18.66 -18.41 -12.01
C ASP A 82 18.54 -19.77 -12.72
#